data_AF-A0A0P7K2P1-F1
#
_entry.id   AF-A0A0P7K2P1-F1
#
_cell.length_a   1.000
_cell.length_b   1.000
_cell.length_c   1.000
_cell.angle_alpha   90.00
_cell.angle_beta   90.00
_cell.angle_gamma   90.00
#
_symmetry.space_group_name_H-M   'P 1'
#
loop_
_entity.id
_entity.type
_entity.pdbx_description
1 polymer ?
#
loop_
_entity_poly.entity_id
_entity_poly.type
_entity_poly.pdbx_seq_one_letter_code
_entity_poly.pdbx_strand_id
1 'polypeptide(L)'
;MKRYDIYRKPVFRNNLNEIMIRNNISSSYLSRISGIPRSTIYRIRMNPYNKTTPYIKNKICESLNIQKEKFDEKVEYAQMMFEKIGSVAFNEKNISEFKKILYDETRGFFQIDPYGRNSCINIKMKWRRKNTFQGNVRITIEDGELVFKIIDLDFKYYEKELFDSIVKSFELYAKYIGVKYIVFSPGILYNTYNKVREPIRELLNNKYIYYYKYLKNNTLLDEDKIYKRFINKSDRVYGFSKFVTY
;
A
#
# COMPACT_ATOMS: atom_id res chain seq x y z
N MET A 1 8.89 -5.69 12.18
CA MET A 1 8.06 -4.79 13.00
C MET A 1 8.96 -4.08 14.00
N LYS A 2 9.07 -2.75 13.95
CA LYS A 2 9.70 -2.04 15.08
C LYS A 2 8.77 -2.18 16.29
N ARG A 3 9.31 -2.24 17.51
CA ARG A 3 8.58 -2.39 18.78
C ARG A 3 7.49 -1.33 19.07
N TYR A 4 7.28 -0.33 18.21
CA TYR A 4 6.33 0.78 18.44
C TYR A 4 4.88 0.47 18.13
N ASP A 5 4.60 -0.48 17.22
CA ASP A 5 3.23 -0.71 16.76
C ASP A 5 2.34 -1.38 17.83
N ILE A 6 2.96 -2.05 18.81
CA ILE A 6 2.30 -2.74 19.93
C ILE A 6 1.73 -1.74 20.96
N TYR A 7 2.23 -0.49 20.98
CA TYR A 7 1.81 0.54 21.93
C TYR A 7 0.82 1.56 21.35
N ARG A 8 0.39 1.40 20.10
CA ARG A 8 -0.64 2.26 19.52
C ARG A 8 -2.00 1.94 20.14
N LYS A 9 -2.78 2.99 20.41
CA LYS A 9 -4.13 2.86 20.98
C LYS A 9 -4.97 1.92 20.10
N PRO A 10 -5.81 1.07 20.71
CA PRO A 10 -6.75 0.25 19.98
C PRO A 10 -7.65 1.09 19.06
N VAL A 11 -8.08 0.48 17.97
CA VAL A 11 -8.92 1.11 16.95
C VAL A 11 -10.28 0.44 16.90
N PHE A 12 -11.28 1.14 16.36
CA PHE A 12 -12.61 0.57 16.15
C PHE A 12 -12.72 0.00 14.74
N ARG A 13 -13.13 -1.26 14.66
CA ARG A 13 -13.49 -1.97 13.44
C ARG A 13 -15.02 -2.04 13.36
N ASN A 14 -15.59 -1.49 12.29
CA ASN A 14 -17.02 -1.58 12.06
C ASN A 14 -17.38 -2.92 11.40
N ASN A 15 -18.52 -3.49 11.81
CA ASN A 15 -19.02 -4.78 11.36
C ASN A 15 -20.20 -4.64 10.38
N LEU A 16 -20.37 -3.46 9.77
CA LEU A 16 -21.56 -3.16 8.96
C LEU A 16 -21.75 -4.15 7.80
N ASN A 17 -20.68 -4.57 7.14
CA ASN A 17 -20.76 -5.55 6.04
C ASN A 17 -21.32 -6.90 6.51
N GLU A 18 -20.84 -7.41 7.64
CA GLU A 18 -21.31 -8.68 8.20
C GLU A 18 -22.77 -8.58 8.66
N ILE A 19 -23.11 -7.49 9.34
CA ILE A 19 -24.48 -7.24 9.80
C ILE A 19 -25.43 -7.19 8.60
N MET A 20 -25.06 -6.47 7.53
CA MET A 20 -25.89 -6.38 6.33
C MET A 20 -26.03 -7.72 5.62
N ILE A 21 -24.96 -8.52 5.50
CA ILE A 21 -25.01 -9.85 4.88
C ILE A 21 -25.90 -10.81 5.69
N ARG A 22 -25.71 -10.88 7.01
CA ARG A 22 -26.50 -11.77 7.90
C ARG A 22 -27.99 -11.46 7.87
N ASN A 23 -28.34 -10.18 7.72
CA ASN A 23 -29.73 -9.73 7.68
C ASN A 23 -30.29 -9.57 6.26
N ASN A 24 -29.53 -9.95 5.22
CA ASN A 24 -29.91 -9.77 3.81
C ASN A 24 -30.31 -8.33 3.43
N ILE A 25 -29.57 -7.35 3.96
CA ILE A 25 -29.84 -5.92 3.77
C ILE A 25 -28.95 -5.36 2.67
N SER A 26 -29.56 -4.72 1.66
CA SER A 26 -28.82 -4.00 0.62
C SER A 26 -28.45 -2.59 1.05
N SER A 27 -27.40 -2.02 0.45
CA SER A 27 -27.00 -0.63 0.69
C SER A 27 -28.09 0.37 0.28
N SER A 28 -28.88 0.06 -0.75
CA SER A 28 -30.02 0.89 -1.17
C SER A 28 -31.13 0.88 -0.12
N TYR A 29 -31.44 -0.30 0.43
CA TYR A 29 -32.46 -0.42 1.48
C TYR A 29 -32.04 0.33 2.74
N LEU A 30 -30.82 0.11 3.22
CA LEU A 30 -30.29 0.82 4.39
C LEU A 30 -30.26 2.34 4.17
N SER A 31 -29.91 2.79 2.96
CA SER A 31 -29.93 4.20 2.61
C SER A 31 -31.31 4.82 2.77
N ARG A 32 -32.35 4.11 2.31
CA ARG A 32 -33.75 4.55 2.41
C ARG A 32 -34.22 4.67 3.86
N ILE A 33 -33.94 3.67 4.69
CA ILE A 33 -34.45 3.65 6.08
C ILE A 33 -33.65 4.52 7.05
N SER A 34 -32.37 4.80 6.75
CA SER A 34 -31.52 5.65 7.59
C SER A 34 -31.40 7.09 7.13
N GLY A 35 -31.78 7.37 5.88
CA GLY A 35 -31.53 8.66 5.23
C GLY A 35 -30.05 8.94 4.94
N ILE A 36 -29.16 7.95 5.11
CA ILE A 36 -27.74 8.10 4.80
C ILE A 36 -27.50 7.78 3.32
N PRO A 37 -26.69 8.57 2.59
CA PRO A 37 -26.40 8.29 1.19
C PRO A 37 -25.82 6.89 0.97
N ARG A 38 -26.29 6.19 -0.08
CA ARG A 38 -25.81 4.86 -0.47
C ARG A 38 -24.29 4.81 -0.63
N SER A 39 -23.67 5.85 -1.18
CA SER A 39 -22.21 5.98 -1.33
C SER A 39 -21.48 6.02 0.01
N THR A 40 -22.06 6.67 1.02
CA THR A 40 -21.52 6.69 2.38
C THR A 40 -21.63 5.31 3.02
N ILE A 41 -22.78 4.64 2.93
CA ILE A 41 -22.95 3.26 3.40
C ILE A 41 -21.94 2.32 2.74
N TYR A 42 -21.75 2.44 1.42
CA TYR A 42 -20.78 1.64 0.68
C TYR A 42 -19.35 1.87 1.20
N ARG A 43 -18.94 3.12 1.44
CA ARG A 43 -17.61 3.43 1.98
C ARG A 43 -17.37 2.84 3.37
N ILE A 44 -18.38 2.85 4.24
CA ILE A 44 -18.30 2.28 5.59
C ILE A 44 -18.20 0.75 5.49
N ARG A 45 -19.09 0.15 4.70
CA ARG A 45 -19.16 -1.29 4.46
C ARG A 45 -17.87 -1.86 3.87
N MET A 46 -17.28 -1.18 2.88
CA MET A 46 -16.09 -1.66 2.18
C MET A 46 -14.78 -1.33 2.90
N ASN A 47 -14.82 -0.53 3.97
CA ASN A 47 -13.65 -0.22 4.79
C ASN A 47 -14.04 -0.30 6.27
N PRO A 48 -13.78 -1.44 6.94
CA PRO A 48 -14.06 -1.64 8.36
C PRO A 48 -13.44 -0.57 9.28
N TYR A 49 -12.39 0.12 8.82
CA TYR A 49 -11.68 1.16 9.58
C TYR A 49 -12.02 2.57 9.12
N ASN A 50 -13.13 2.76 8.40
CA ASN A 50 -13.62 4.06 8.00
C ASN A 50 -13.99 4.90 9.24
N LYS A 51 -13.42 6.11 9.35
CA LYS A 51 -13.80 7.05 10.41
C LYS A 51 -15.20 7.61 10.12
N THR A 52 -16.19 7.12 10.84
CA THR A 52 -17.58 7.58 10.77
C THR A 52 -17.87 8.59 11.88
N THR A 53 -18.78 9.54 11.60
CA THR A 53 -19.24 10.45 12.64
C THR A 53 -20.22 9.72 13.57
N PRO A 54 -20.30 10.11 14.86
CA PRO A 54 -21.26 9.54 15.79
C PRO A 54 -22.71 9.63 15.29
N TYR A 55 -23.06 10.73 14.61
CA TYR A 55 -24.38 10.92 14.01
C TYR A 55 -24.72 9.83 12.97
N ILE A 56 -23.81 9.58 12.01
CA ILE A 56 -23.99 8.53 10.99
C ILE A 56 -24.10 7.16 11.65
N LYS A 57 -23.22 6.88 12.63
CA LYS A 57 -23.23 5.61 13.37
C LYS A 57 -24.57 5.40 14.10
N ASN A 58 -25.05 6.40 14.82
CA ASN A 58 -26.33 6.33 15.55
C ASN A 58 -27.49 6.05 14.60
N LYS A 59 -27.59 6.80 13.50
CA LYS A 59 -28.65 6.57 12.50
C LYS A 59 -28.63 5.16 11.91
N ILE A 60 -27.45 4.62 11.58
CA ILE A 60 -27.36 3.23 11.08
C ILE A 60 -27.79 2.25 12.18
N CYS A 61 -27.35 2.44 13.42
CA CYS A 61 -27.69 1.55 14.53
C CYS A 61 -29.20 1.55 14.83
N GLU A 62 -29.82 2.74 14.87
CA GLU A 62 -31.25 2.92 15.06
C GLU A 62 -32.05 2.27 13.94
N SER A 63 -31.69 2.53 12.67
CA SER A 63 -32.38 1.94 11.53
C SER A 63 -32.26 0.42 11.43
N LEU A 64 -31.16 -0.15 11.94
CA LEU A 64 -30.93 -1.60 11.98
C LEU A 64 -31.40 -2.25 13.29
N ASN A 65 -31.92 -1.46 14.24
CA ASN A 65 -32.26 -1.91 15.59
C ASN A 65 -31.12 -2.72 16.27
N ILE A 66 -29.89 -2.21 16.19
CA ILE A 66 -28.72 -2.83 16.81
C ILE A 66 -28.08 -1.92 17.86
N GLN A 67 -27.47 -2.57 18.85
CA GLN A 67 -26.65 -1.89 19.85
C GLN A 67 -25.31 -1.43 19.24
N LYS A 68 -24.75 -0.33 19.76
CA LYS A 68 -23.53 0.30 19.21
C LYS A 68 -22.30 -0.60 19.32
N GLU A 69 -22.29 -1.48 20.31
CA GLU A 69 -21.27 -2.48 20.61
C GLU A 69 -21.27 -3.60 19.57
N LYS A 70 -22.41 -3.87 18.92
CA LYS A 70 -22.48 -4.79 17.78
C LYS A 70 -21.96 -4.15 16.49
N PHE A 71 -22.09 -2.83 16.37
CA PHE A 71 -21.63 -2.09 15.19
C PHE A 71 -20.11 -1.94 15.17
N ASP A 72 -19.49 -1.51 16.28
CA ASP A 72 -18.03 -1.35 16.37
C ASP A 72 -17.44 -2.29 17.42
N GLU A 73 -16.38 -2.97 17.01
CA GLU A 73 -15.53 -3.78 17.87
C GLU A 73 -14.19 -3.10 18.07
N LYS A 74 -13.69 -3.13 19.30
CA LYS A 74 -12.36 -2.62 19.63
C LYS A 74 -11.33 -3.69 19.28
N VAL A 75 -10.43 -3.39 18.35
CA VAL A 75 -9.38 -4.30 17.92
C VAL A 75 -8.00 -3.70 18.16
N GLU A 76 -7.00 -4.58 18.34
CA GLU A 76 -5.62 -4.14 18.44
C GLU A 76 -5.14 -3.50 17.14
N TYR A 77 -4.27 -2.50 17.26
CA TYR A 77 -3.72 -1.81 16.10
C TYR A 77 -2.97 -2.77 15.16
N ALA A 78 -2.24 -3.74 15.72
CA ALA A 78 -1.55 -4.78 14.96
C ALA A 78 -2.53 -5.62 14.12
N GLN A 79 -3.66 -6.01 14.70
CA GLN A 79 -4.70 -6.75 13.99
C GLN A 79 -5.27 -5.94 12.82
N MET A 80 -5.58 -4.66 13.01
CA MET A 80 -5.99 -3.77 11.92
C MET A 80 -4.98 -3.76 10.77
N MET A 81 -3.68 -3.69 11.08
CA MET A 81 -2.65 -3.69 10.04
C MET A 81 -2.66 -4.99 9.23
N PHE A 82 -2.75 -6.13 9.91
CA PHE A 82 -2.81 -7.43 9.24
C PHE A 82 -4.06 -7.57 8.36
N GLU A 83 -5.22 -7.13 8.84
CA GLU A 83 -6.46 -7.16 8.06
C GLU A 83 -6.39 -6.24 6.84
N LYS A 84 -5.85 -5.02 6.99
CA LYS A 84 -5.64 -4.10 5.87
C LYS A 84 -4.72 -4.70 4.82
N ILE A 85 -3.57 -5.25 5.21
CA ILE A 85 -2.64 -5.91 4.26
C ILE A 85 -3.30 -7.13 3.64
N GLY A 86 -4.01 -7.94 4.42
CA GLY A 86 -4.72 -9.13 3.95
C GLY A 86 -5.77 -8.82 2.88
N SER A 87 -6.49 -7.71 3.01
CA SER A 87 -7.53 -7.29 2.05
C SER A 87 -6.99 -6.99 0.64
N VAL A 88 -5.69 -6.69 0.52
CA VAL A 88 -5.02 -6.34 -0.74
C VAL A 88 -3.85 -7.27 -1.06
N ALA A 89 -3.68 -8.35 -0.30
CA ALA A 89 -2.57 -9.28 -0.47
C ALA A 89 -2.50 -9.84 -1.89
N PHE A 90 -1.33 -10.31 -2.29
CA PHE A 90 -1.06 -10.95 -3.57
C PHE A 90 -1.69 -12.36 -3.64
N ASN A 91 -3.02 -12.43 -3.57
CA ASN A 91 -3.80 -13.62 -3.89
C ASN A 91 -3.92 -13.81 -5.41
N GLU A 92 -4.50 -14.93 -5.85
CA GLU A 92 -4.61 -15.27 -7.28
C GLU A 92 -5.28 -14.17 -8.11
N LYS A 93 -6.38 -13.59 -7.61
CA LYS A 93 -7.09 -12.49 -8.29
C LYS A 93 -6.18 -11.27 -8.46
N ASN A 94 -5.53 -10.84 -7.39
CA ASN A 94 -4.68 -9.66 -7.38
C ASN A 94 -3.38 -9.87 -8.18
N ILE A 95 -2.82 -11.08 -8.17
CA ILE A 95 -1.68 -11.46 -9.01
C ILE A 95 -2.07 -11.48 -10.49
N SER A 96 -3.26 -12.03 -10.82
CA SER A 96 -3.76 -12.07 -12.20
C SER A 96 -3.89 -10.65 -12.78
N GLU A 97 -4.50 -9.75 -12.02
CA GLU A 97 -4.61 -8.33 -12.42
C GLU A 97 -3.23 -7.69 -12.57
N PHE A 98 -2.31 -7.96 -11.65
CA PHE A 98 -0.97 -7.40 -11.74
C PHE A 98 -0.19 -7.90 -12.97
N LYS A 99 -0.29 -9.19 -13.29
CA LYS A 99 0.32 -9.77 -14.50
C LYS A 99 -0.26 -9.14 -15.77
N LYS A 100 -1.57 -8.89 -15.80
CA LYS A 100 -2.23 -8.20 -16.91
C LYS A 100 -1.67 -6.78 -17.10
N ILE A 101 -1.62 -5.99 -16.03
CA ILE A 101 -1.04 -4.63 -16.04
C ILE A 101 0.42 -4.65 -16.52
N LEU A 102 1.23 -5.58 -16.01
CA LEU A 102 2.62 -5.74 -16.43
C LEU A 102 2.75 -6.06 -17.93
N TYR A 103 1.90 -6.96 -18.44
CA TYR A 103 1.89 -7.32 -19.85
C TYR A 103 1.44 -6.15 -20.73
N ASP A 104 0.38 -5.44 -20.35
CA ASP A 104 -0.15 -4.33 -21.13
C ASP A 104 0.88 -3.20 -21.31
N GLU A 105 1.67 -2.92 -20.27
CA GLU A 105 2.66 -1.83 -20.26
C GLU A 105 4.03 -2.21 -20.81
N THR A 106 4.46 -3.47 -20.66
CA THR A 106 5.83 -3.89 -21.04
C THR A 106 5.86 -4.83 -22.25
N ARG A 107 4.71 -5.40 -22.62
CA ARG A 107 4.55 -6.53 -23.55
C ARG A 107 5.38 -7.77 -23.18
N GLY A 108 5.77 -7.86 -21.91
CA GLY A 108 6.55 -8.95 -21.35
C GLY A 108 5.72 -9.91 -20.50
N PHE A 109 6.17 -11.16 -20.41
CA PHE A 109 5.60 -12.15 -19.49
C PHE A 109 6.40 -12.21 -18.20
N PHE A 110 5.69 -12.29 -17.07
CA PHE A 110 6.29 -12.29 -15.74
C PHE A 110 5.88 -13.51 -14.92
N GLN A 111 6.85 -14.08 -14.23
CA GLN A 111 6.64 -14.92 -13.06
C GLN A 111 6.42 -14.01 -11.85
N ILE A 112 5.42 -14.33 -11.02
CA ILE A 112 5.16 -13.64 -9.77
C ILE A 112 4.99 -14.71 -8.71
N ASP A 113 5.90 -14.72 -7.74
CA ASP A 113 5.97 -15.73 -6.68
C ASP A 113 5.73 -15.04 -5.32
N PRO A 114 4.51 -15.16 -4.75
CA PRO A 114 4.18 -14.56 -3.46
C PRO A 114 4.81 -15.28 -2.29
N TYR A 115 5.14 -14.53 -1.24
CA TYR A 115 5.66 -15.04 0.02
C TYR A 115 5.29 -14.11 1.19
N GLY A 116 5.63 -14.51 2.42
CA GLY A 116 5.35 -13.71 3.61
C GLY A 116 3.86 -13.45 3.80
N ARG A 117 3.04 -14.52 3.80
CA ARG A 117 1.56 -14.46 3.83
C ARG A 117 0.98 -13.62 2.67
N ASN A 118 1.56 -13.75 1.48
CA ASN A 118 1.16 -13.03 0.27
C ASN A 118 1.25 -11.50 0.40
N SER A 119 1.97 -10.98 1.40
CA SER A 119 2.25 -9.55 1.51
C SER A 119 3.45 -9.12 0.68
N CYS A 120 4.28 -10.08 0.25
CA CYS A 120 5.46 -9.83 -0.57
C CYS A 120 5.40 -10.68 -1.84
N ILE A 121 6.05 -10.24 -2.90
CA ILE A 121 6.24 -11.02 -4.13
C ILE A 121 7.64 -10.82 -4.68
N ASN A 122 8.17 -11.88 -5.28
CA ASN A 122 9.25 -11.80 -6.25
C ASN A 122 8.63 -11.70 -7.65
N ILE A 123 9.18 -10.83 -8.49
CA ILE A 123 8.76 -10.63 -9.87
C ILE A 123 9.95 -10.95 -10.75
N LYS A 124 9.77 -11.81 -11.74
CA LYS A 124 10.83 -12.15 -12.71
C LYS A 124 10.28 -12.15 -14.12
N MET A 125 10.89 -11.37 -15.00
CA MET A 125 10.55 -11.39 -16.43
C MET A 125 11.02 -12.72 -17.05
N LYS A 126 10.12 -13.45 -17.71
CA LYS A 126 10.41 -14.73 -18.36
C LYS A 126 10.89 -14.57 -19.81
N TRP A 127 10.29 -13.64 -20.57
CA TRP A 127 10.44 -13.61 -22.03
C TRP A 127 10.56 -12.18 -22.58
N ARG A 128 11.80 -11.70 -22.80
CA ARG A 128 12.15 -10.55 -23.66
C ARG A 128 13.67 -10.52 -23.96
N ARG A 129 14.10 -11.04 -25.12
CA ARG A 129 15.50 -10.92 -25.64
C ARG A 129 16.59 -11.07 -24.55
N LYS A 130 17.64 -10.24 -24.59
CA LYS A 130 18.78 -10.21 -23.64
C LYS A 130 18.47 -9.48 -22.33
N ASN A 131 17.32 -8.78 -22.23
CA ASN A 131 16.98 -7.91 -21.10
C ASN A 131 16.11 -8.67 -20.11
N THR A 132 16.67 -8.99 -18.95
CA THR A 132 15.93 -9.64 -17.86
C THR A 132 15.73 -8.65 -16.73
N PHE A 133 14.50 -8.55 -16.25
CA PHE A 133 14.12 -7.83 -15.05
C PHE A 133 13.81 -8.79 -13.90
N GLN A 134 14.27 -8.46 -12.70
CA GLN A 134 13.86 -9.08 -11.45
C GLN A 134 13.52 -8.00 -10.44
N GLY A 135 12.58 -8.25 -9.54
CA GLY A 135 12.24 -7.29 -8.51
C GLY A 135 11.57 -7.93 -7.32
N ASN A 136 11.65 -7.22 -6.20
CA ASN A 136 11.01 -7.60 -4.95
C ASN A 136 10.14 -6.45 -4.47
N VAL A 137 8.87 -6.73 -4.19
CA VAL A 137 7.94 -5.73 -3.67
C VAL A 137 7.13 -6.27 -2.51
N ARG A 138 6.66 -5.36 -1.65
CA ARG A 138 5.90 -5.66 -0.45
C ARG A 138 4.77 -4.67 -0.26
N ILE A 139 3.60 -5.19 0.07
CA ILE A 139 2.51 -4.42 0.65
C ILE A 139 2.69 -4.38 2.16
N THR A 140 2.74 -3.18 2.73
CA THR A 140 2.93 -3.00 4.17
C THR A 140 2.16 -1.79 4.69
N ILE A 141 2.25 -1.54 5.99
CA ILE A 141 1.72 -0.35 6.63
C ILE A 141 2.89 0.53 7.07
N GLU A 142 2.92 1.77 6.62
CA GLU A 142 3.80 2.81 7.16
C GLU A 142 2.91 3.97 7.64
N ASP A 143 3.11 4.41 8.89
CA ASP A 143 2.29 5.43 9.56
C ASP A 143 0.77 5.20 9.56
N GLY A 144 0.34 3.94 9.47
CA GLY A 144 -1.08 3.56 9.48
C GLY A 144 -1.77 3.61 8.12
N GLU A 145 -1.01 3.94 7.08
CA GLU A 145 -1.45 3.91 5.69
C GLU A 145 -0.88 2.68 4.98
N LEU A 146 -1.65 2.16 4.03
CA LEU A 146 -1.23 1.05 3.18
C LEU A 146 -0.26 1.56 2.12
N VAL A 147 0.87 0.86 1.99
CA VAL A 147 2.00 1.23 1.13
C VAL A 147 2.38 0.07 0.24
N PHE A 148 2.67 0.38 -1.02
CA PHE A 148 3.31 -0.52 -1.96
C PHE A 148 4.81 -0.18 -1.99
N LYS A 149 5.62 -1.03 -1.37
CA LYS A 149 7.05 -0.81 -1.15
C LYS A 149 7.87 -1.61 -2.15
N ILE A 150 8.71 -0.93 -2.89
CA ILE A 150 9.69 -1.56 -3.78
C ILE A 150 10.97 -1.81 -2.97
N ILE A 151 11.31 -3.07 -2.80
CA ILE A 151 12.44 -3.56 -1.98
C ILE A 151 13.67 -3.81 -2.83
N ASP A 152 13.50 -4.19 -4.09
CA ASP A 152 14.60 -4.44 -5.02
C ASP A 152 14.13 -4.36 -6.47
N LEU A 153 14.99 -3.88 -7.36
CA LEU A 153 14.85 -3.92 -8.81
C LEU A 153 16.22 -4.19 -9.44
N ASP A 154 16.30 -5.26 -10.21
CA ASP A 154 17.49 -5.65 -10.95
C ASP A 154 17.18 -5.76 -12.45
N PHE A 155 18.09 -5.20 -13.24
CA PHE A 155 18.05 -5.22 -14.70
C PHE A 155 19.39 -5.71 -15.21
N LYS A 156 19.37 -6.82 -15.97
CA LYS A 156 20.60 -7.32 -16.61
C LYS A 156 21.20 -6.31 -17.59
N TYR A 157 20.34 -5.55 -18.27
CA TYR A 157 20.72 -4.36 -19.04
C TYR A 157 19.68 -3.27 -18.83
N TYR A 158 20.15 -2.05 -18.59
CA TYR A 158 19.26 -0.90 -18.45
C TYR A 158 18.71 -0.46 -19.80
N GLU A 159 17.38 -0.50 -19.92
CA GLU A 159 16.61 0.03 -21.03
C GLU A 159 15.55 0.97 -20.44
N LYS A 160 15.70 2.28 -20.69
CA LYS A 160 14.87 3.31 -20.04
C LYS A 160 13.37 3.07 -20.25
N GLU A 161 12.96 2.73 -21.47
CA GLU A 161 11.55 2.45 -21.79
C GLU A 161 11.00 1.26 -20.99
N LEU A 162 11.77 0.18 -20.84
CA LEU A 162 11.35 -0.97 -20.03
C LEU A 162 11.25 -0.60 -18.55
N PHE A 163 12.20 0.18 -18.03
CA PHE A 163 12.16 0.68 -16.66
C PHE A 163 10.92 1.55 -16.41
N ASP A 164 10.67 2.52 -17.28
CA ASP A 164 9.52 3.44 -17.20
C ASP A 164 8.21 2.65 -17.26
N SER A 165 8.09 1.66 -18.15
CA SER A 165 6.94 0.76 -18.22
C SER A 165 6.73 -0.09 -16.95
N ILE A 166 7.80 -0.57 -16.30
CA ILE A 166 7.68 -1.34 -15.05
C ILE A 166 7.23 -0.46 -13.88
N VAL A 167 7.83 0.73 -13.73
CA VAL A 167 7.39 1.72 -12.73
C VAL A 167 5.92 2.06 -12.98
N LYS A 168 5.53 2.17 -14.25
CA LYS A 168 4.15 2.35 -14.66
C LYS A 168 3.23 1.23 -14.25
N SER A 169 3.60 -0.02 -14.45
CA SER A 169 2.81 -1.12 -13.94
C SER A 169 2.63 -1.09 -12.42
N PHE A 170 3.65 -0.66 -11.66
CA PHE A 170 3.55 -0.54 -10.21
C PHE A 170 2.57 0.55 -9.77
N GLU A 171 2.58 1.71 -10.42
CA GLU A 171 1.59 2.78 -10.16
C GLU A 171 0.17 2.32 -10.47
N LEU A 172 -0.08 1.72 -11.63
CA LEU A 172 -1.41 1.25 -11.99
C LEU A 172 -1.92 0.19 -11.01
N TYR A 173 -1.04 -0.73 -10.62
CA TYR A 173 -1.38 -1.77 -9.67
C TYR A 173 -1.65 -1.22 -8.26
N ALA A 174 -0.78 -0.34 -7.76
CA ALA A 174 -0.95 0.27 -6.46
C ALA A 174 -2.27 1.06 -6.39
N LYS A 175 -2.67 1.73 -7.49
CA LYS A 175 -3.98 2.39 -7.60
C LYS A 175 -5.13 1.38 -7.56
N TYR A 176 -5.00 0.27 -8.28
CA TYR A 176 -5.99 -0.82 -8.27
C TYR A 176 -6.24 -1.37 -6.87
N ILE A 177 -5.18 -1.55 -6.07
CA ILE A 177 -5.30 -2.02 -4.67
C ILE A 177 -5.59 -0.89 -3.66
N GLY A 178 -5.78 0.35 -4.11
CA GLY A 178 -6.15 1.48 -3.24
C GLY A 178 -5.04 1.96 -2.29
N VAL A 179 -3.77 1.63 -2.59
CA VAL A 179 -2.60 2.19 -1.91
C VAL A 179 -2.51 3.68 -2.25
N LYS A 180 -2.07 4.55 -1.32
CA LYS A 180 -1.96 6.00 -1.56
C LYS A 180 -0.61 6.46 -2.13
N TYR A 181 0.47 5.79 -1.75
CA TYR A 181 1.82 6.14 -2.18
C TYR A 181 2.71 4.90 -2.29
N ILE A 182 3.69 4.99 -3.19
CA ILE A 182 4.71 3.97 -3.40
C ILE A 182 5.97 4.41 -2.67
N VAL A 183 6.58 3.49 -1.92
CA VAL A 183 7.86 3.74 -1.25
C VAL A 183 8.95 3.02 -2.00
N PHE A 184 9.94 3.77 -2.49
CA PHE A 184 11.15 3.20 -3.06
C PHE A 184 12.17 3.02 -1.94
N SER A 185 12.42 1.77 -1.55
CA SER A 185 13.42 1.42 -0.53
C SER A 185 14.23 0.22 -0.99
N PRO A 186 14.89 0.32 -2.16
CA PRO A 186 15.80 -0.71 -2.62
C PRO A 186 16.84 -0.92 -1.52
N GLY A 187 16.92 -2.14 -1.02
CA GLY A 187 18.01 -2.51 -0.12
C GLY A 187 19.33 -2.13 -0.75
N ILE A 188 20.29 -1.75 0.09
CA ILE A 188 21.72 -1.53 -0.21
C ILE A 188 22.13 -2.38 -1.45
N LEU A 189 22.16 -1.74 -2.62
CA LEU A 189 22.54 -2.32 -3.92
C LEU A 189 24.03 -2.71 -3.99
N TYR A 190 24.70 -2.90 -2.84
CA TYR A 190 26.17 -2.78 -2.70
C TYR A 190 26.99 -3.77 -3.52
N ASN A 191 26.42 -4.88 -3.99
CA ASN A 191 27.20 -5.91 -4.67
C ASN A 191 27.15 -5.89 -6.20
N THR A 192 26.41 -4.98 -6.84
CA THR A 192 26.40 -4.82 -8.31
C THR A 192 26.74 -3.42 -8.79
N TYR A 193 27.21 -2.53 -7.89
CA TYR A 193 27.50 -1.10 -8.13
C TYR A 193 28.37 -0.80 -9.36
N ASN A 194 29.27 -1.69 -9.77
CA ASN A 194 30.19 -1.41 -10.87
C ASN A 194 29.56 -1.51 -12.27
N LYS A 195 28.27 -1.86 -12.40
CA LYS A 195 27.60 -2.01 -13.72
C LYS A 195 26.30 -1.23 -13.88
N VAL A 196 25.83 -0.52 -12.85
CA VAL A 196 24.58 0.25 -12.91
C VAL A 196 24.90 1.66 -13.42
N ARG A 197 24.33 2.04 -14.58
CA ARG A 197 24.49 3.38 -15.18
C ARG A 197 23.95 4.47 -14.25
N GLU A 198 24.55 5.66 -14.32
CA GLU A 198 24.24 6.85 -13.49
C GLU A 198 22.75 7.20 -13.22
N PRO A 199 21.78 6.99 -14.14
CA PRO A 199 20.39 7.38 -13.91
C PRO A 199 19.70 6.67 -12.73
N ILE A 200 20.08 5.42 -12.45
CA ILE A 200 19.53 4.68 -11.31
C ILE A 200 20.18 5.17 -10.00
N ARG A 201 21.44 5.62 -10.05
CA ARG A 201 22.18 6.09 -8.87
C ARG A 201 21.55 7.37 -8.28
N GLU A 202 21.11 8.30 -9.13
CA GLU A 202 20.35 9.49 -8.71
C GLU A 202 18.98 9.16 -8.11
N LEU A 203 18.33 8.08 -8.58
CA LEU A 203 17.07 7.58 -8.05
C LEU A 203 17.21 6.85 -6.69
N LEU A 204 18.42 6.42 -6.33
CA LEU A 204 18.72 5.69 -5.08
C LEU A 204 19.19 6.59 -3.94
N ASN A 205 19.87 7.69 -4.28
CA ASN A 205 20.45 8.58 -3.29
C ASN A 205 19.40 9.39 -2.49
N ASN A 206 18.17 9.48 -2.97
CA ASN A 206 17.07 10.09 -2.24
C ASN A 206 16.00 9.02 -1.94
N LYS A 207 15.59 8.86 -0.69
CA LYS A 207 14.43 8.01 -0.35
C LYS A 207 13.15 8.68 -0.87
N TYR A 208 12.73 8.36 -2.08
CA TYR A 208 11.56 8.97 -2.68
C TYR A 208 10.25 8.37 -2.16
N ILE A 209 9.30 9.24 -1.82
CA ILE A 209 7.87 8.92 -1.64
C ILE A 209 7.15 9.41 -2.89
N TYR A 210 6.63 8.51 -3.72
CA TYR A 210 5.91 8.88 -4.94
C TYR A 210 4.39 8.86 -4.72
N TYR A 211 3.72 9.94 -5.12
CA TYR A 211 2.26 10.01 -5.23
C TYR A 211 1.82 9.92 -6.69
N TYR A 212 0.72 9.20 -6.96
CA TYR A 212 0.24 8.91 -8.31
C TYR A 212 0.09 10.12 -9.22
N LYS A 213 0.77 10.08 -10.37
CA LYS A 213 0.30 10.68 -11.64
C LYS A 213 1.19 10.39 -12.87
N TYR A 214 2.22 9.53 -12.83
CA TYR A 214 3.40 9.60 -13.70
C TYR A 214 4.10 10.97 -13.66
N LEU A 215 4.86 11.22 -12.59
CA LEU A 215 5.95 12.22 -12.49
C LEU A 215 5.68 13.66 -13.01
N LYS A 216 4.42 14.12 -13.10
CA LYS A 216 4.07 15.53 -13.39
C LYS A 216 3.46 16.21 -12.17
N ASN A 217 4.36 16.48 -11.24
CA ASN A 217 4.44 17.61 -10.31
C ASN A 217 5.47 17.20 -9.28
N ASN A 218 6.75 17.19 -9.68
CA ASN A 218 7.88 16.99 -8.77
C ASN A 218 7.93 18.18 -7.81
N THR A 219 7.05 18.17 -6.83
CA THR A 219 7.40 18.74 -5.54
C THR A 219 8.24 17.65 -4.89
N LEU A 220 9.57 17.75 -5.07
CA LEU A 220 10.51 17.18 -4.13
C LEU A 220 10.03 17.64 -2.74
N LEU A 221 9.45 16.71 -1.99
CA LEU A 221 9.50 16.84 -0.56
C LEU A 221 10.92 16.47 -0.20
N ASP A 222 11.80 17.48 -0.30
CA ASP A 222 13.12 17.44 0.29
C ASP A 222 12.99 16.90 1.72
N GLU A 223 14.01 16.19 2.23
CA GLU A 223 13.96 15.63 3.58
C GLU A 223 13.47 16.69 4.58
N ASP A 224 13.89 17.95 4.39
CA ASP A 224 13.49 19.12 5.16
C ASP A 224 11.99 19.47 5.15
N LYS A 225 11.25 19.21 4.05
CA LYS A 225 9.81 19.50 3.97
C LYS A 225 8.96 18.39 4.60
N ILE A 226 9.46 17.16 4.58
CA ILE A 226 8.90 16.09 5.41
C ILE A 226 9.20 16.44 6.87
N TYR A 227 10.45 16.66 7.26
CA TYR A 227 10.80 16.96 8.65
C TYR A 227 10.12 18.22 9.23
N LYS A 228 9.91 19.31 8.47
CA LYS A 228 9.20 20.51 8.97
C LYS A 228 7.73 20.30 9.35
N ARG A 229 7.06 19.28 8.79
CA ARG A 229 5.70 18.87 9.25
C ARG A 229 5.73 17.92 10.44
N PHE A 230 6.90 17.39 10.78
CA PHE A 230 7.11 16.30 11.73
C PHE A 230 7.82 16.75 13.02
N ILE A 231 8.31 18.00 13.09
CA ILE A 231 8.83 18.58 14.34
C ILE A 231 7.66 19.12 15.17
N ASN A 232 6.98 18.20 15.86
CA ASN A 232 6.58 18.44 17.24
C ASN A 232 6.24 17.10 17.92
N LYS A 233 7.30 16.35 18.24
CA LYS A 233 7.55 15.70 19.54
C LYS A 233 8.60 14.59 19.35
N SER A 234 9.79 14.88 19.87
CA SER A 234 10.74 13.97 20.53
C SER A 234 10.90 12.54 19.95
N ASP A 235 12.12 12.30 19.46
CA ASP A 235 12.79 11.01 19.35
C ASP A 235 12.41 10.08 18.17
N ARG A 236 13.23 10.06 17.11
CA ARG A 236 14.17 8.94 16.83
C ARG A 236 14.87 9.00 15.47
N VAL A 237 16.20 8.96 15.56
CA VAL A 237 17.17 8.55 14.53
C VAL A 237 16.99 7.06 14.20
N TYR A 238 17.00 6.69 12.91
CA TYR A 238 17.36 5.33 12.47
C TYR A 238 18.14 5.40 11.16
N GLY A 239 19.47 5.41 11.27
CA GLY A 239 20.39 5.08 10.18
C GLY A 239 20.88 3.64 10.29
N PHE A 240 21.35 3.11 9.15
CA PHE A 240 22.47 2.17 9.03
C PHE A 240 23.17 2.63 7.73
N SER A 241 24.45 3.02 7.66
CA SER A 241 25.63 2.63 8.45
C SER A 241 26.63 3.79 8.56
N LYS A 242 27.36 3.80 9.66
CA LYS A 242 28.52 4.63 9.99
C LYS A 242 29.75 4.12 9.23
N PHE A 243 30.48 4.99 8.54
CA PHE A 243 31.92 4.85 8.37
C PHE A 243 32.57 6.21 8.63
N VAL A 244 33.31 6.28 9.73
CA VAL A 244 34.24 7.35 10.04
C VAL A 244 35.54 7.02 9.32
N THR A 245 36.02 7.99 8.58
CA THR A 245 37.31 8.02 7.90
C THR A 245 38.46 7.96 8.89
N TYR A 246 39.47 7.14 8.57
CA TYR A 246 40.88 7.53 8.69
C TYR A 246 41.55 7.13 7.39
#